data_AF-A0A7V3ABW3-F1
#
_entry.id   AF-A0A7V3ABW3-F1
#
_cell.length_a   1.000
_cell.length_b   1.000
_cell.length_c   1.000
_cell.angle_alpha   90.00
_cell.angle_beta   90.00
_cell.angle_gamma   90.00
#
_symmetry.space_group_name_H-M   'P 1'
#
loop_
_entity.id
_entity.type
_entity.pdbx_description
1 polymer ?
#
loop_
_entity_poly.entity_id
_entity_poly.type
_entity_poly.pdbx_seq_one_letter_code
_entity_poly.pdbx_strand_id
1 'polypeptide(L)' 'MAPDTRREAVCPRCGVTFHYASMAQHKPFPFCSARCREIDLGKWLTGQYVIPGRAVEETDSEAPPSPQDKE' A
#
# COMPACT_ATOMS: atom_id res chain seq x y z
N MET A 1 37.75 -12.93 3.12
CA MET A 1 36.37 -13.26 2.70
C MET A 1 35.48 -12.13 3.17
N ALA A 2 34.79 -11.43 2.25
CA ALA A 2 33.83 -10.40 2.66
C ALA A 2 32.67 -11.09 3.40
N PRO A 3 32.15 -10.52 4.50
CA PRO A 3 31.05 -11.13 5.23
C PRO A 3 29.84 -11.26 4.31
N ASP A 4 29.15 -12.41 4.38
CA ASP A 4 27.84 -12.55 3.76
C ASP A 4 26.86 -11.63 4.50
N THR A 5 26.62 -10.46 3.90
CA THR A 5 25.76 -9.41 4.48
C THR A 5 24.31 -9.59 4.05
N ARG A 6 23.92 -10.74 3.47
CA ARG A 6 22.52 -11.00 3.14
C ARG A 6 21.65 -11.02 4.38
N ARG A 7 20.65 -10.15 4.36
CA ARG A 7 19.54 -10.11 5.31
C ARG A 7 18.34 -10.83 4.72
N GLU A 8 17.43 -11.26 5.57
CA GLU A 8 16.17 -11.90 5.18
C GLU A 8 14.99 -10.95 5.36
N ALA A 9 14.01 -11.03 4.45
CA ALA A 9 12.75 -10.31 4.54
C ALA A 9 11.60 -11.16 3.96
N VAL A 10 10.37 -10.88 4.38
CA VAL A 10 9.16 -11.53 3.85
C VAL A 10 8.51 -10.61 2.83
N CYS A 11 8.21 -11.13 1.65
CA CYS A 11 7.51 -10.38 0.61
C CYS A 11 6.06 -10.10 1.04
N PRO A 12 5.61 -8.85 1.15
CA PRO A 12 4.25 -8.52 1.62
C PRO A 12 3.14 -9.00 0.68
N ARG A 13 3.48 -9.23 -0.60
CA ARG A 13 2.52 -9.68 -1.62
C ARG A 13 2.29 -11.19 -1.60
N CYS A 14 3.35 -11.99 -1.45
CA CYS A 14 3.29 -13.46 -1.63
C CYS A 14 3.76 -14.27 -0.43
N GLY A 15 4.25 -13.64 0.63
CA GLY A 15 4.69 -14.33 1.86
C GLY A 15 6.03 -15.06 1.74
N VAL A 16 6.70 -15.03 0.59
CA VAL A 16 8.00 -15.71 0.41
C VAL A 16 9.09 -14.96 1.17
N THR A 17 9.88 -15.69 1.97
CA THR A 17 11.14 -15.21 2.54
C THR A 17 12.20 -15.12 1.45
N PHE A 18 12.89 -13.98 1.35
CA PHE A 18 13.95 -13.76 0.36
C PHE A 18 15.15 -13.05 0.99
N HIS A 19 16.33 -13.26 0.40
CA HIS A 19 17.58 -12.69 0.90
C HIS A 19 17.97 -11.47 0.07
N TYR A 20 18.47 -10.42 0.72
CA TYR A 20 18.89 -9.18 0.06
C TYR A 20 20.12 -8.59 0.76
N ALA A 21 21.03 -7.98 -0.01
CA ALA A 21 22.25 -7.39 0.54
C ALA A 21 22.00 -6.02 1.19
N SER A 22 21.21 -5.17 0.55
CA SER A 22 20.76 -3.88 1.08
C SER A 22 19.52 -3.40 0.32
N MET A 23 18.74 -2.49 0.90
CA MET A 23 17.56 -1.91 0.23
C MET A 23 17.95 -1.16 -1.05
N ALA A 24 19.09 -0.47 -1.05
CA ALA A 24 19.58 0.27 -2.22
C ALA A 24 19.95 -0.64 -3.40
N GLN A 25 20.48 -1.83 -3.12
CA GLN A 25 20.89 -2.79 -4.15
C GLN A 25 19.73 -3.68 -4.62
N HIS A 26 18.75 -3.95 -3.74
CA HIS A 26 17.57 -4.73 -4.08
C HIS A 26 16.44 -3.84 -4.60
N LYS A 27 16.50 -3.50 -5.89
CA LYS A 27 15.51 -2.61 -6.54
C LYS A 27 14.04 -2.94 -6.29
N PRO A 28 13.60 -4.21 -6.20
CA PRO A 28 12.21 -4.51 -5.93
C PRO A 28 11.87 -4.54 -4.44
N PHE A 29 12.79 -4.23 -3.51
CA PHE A 29 12.48 -4.10 -2.08
C PHE A 29 11.27 -3.18 -1.87
N PRO A 30 10.25 -3.57 -1.07
CA PRO A 30 10.20 -4.69 -0.12
C PRO A 30 9.73 -6.04 -0.70
N PHE A 31 9.63 -6.20 -2.02
CA PHE A 31 9.17 -7.41 -2.68
C PHE A 31 10.31 -8.37 -3.05
N CYS A 32 10.00 -9.66 -3.16
CA CYS A 32 11.00 -10.66 -3.59
C CYS A 32 11.41 -10.54 -5.07
N SER A 33 10.60 -9.88 -5.91
CA SER A 33 10.87 -9.71 -7.35
C SER A 33 10.12 -8.52 -7.96
N ALA A 34 10.55 -8.08 -9.15
CA ALA A 34 9.86 -7.05 -9.93
C ALA A 34 8.40 -7.42 -10.23
N ARG A 35 8.13 -8.70 -10.53
CA ARG A 35 6.77 -9.21 -10.75
C ARG A 35 5.87 -9.03 -9.53
N CYS A 36 6.38 -9.25 -8.32
CA CYS A 36 5.59 -9.02 -7.11
C CYS A 36 5.27 -7.54 -6.90
N ARG A 37 6.22 -6.65 -7.18
CA ARG A 37 6.02 -5.20 -7.14
C ARG A 37 4.97 -4.72 -8.14
N GLU A 38 5.03 -5.20 -9.38
CA GLU A 38 4.08 -4.81 -10.44
C GLU A 38 2.66 -5.28 -10.16
N ILE A 39 2.49 -6.51 -9.63
CA ILE A 39 1.17 -7.02 -9.25
C ILE A 39 0.59 -6.24 -8.08
N ASP A 40 1.42 -5.90 -7.08
CA ASP A 40 0.98 -5.05 -5.97
C ASP A 40 0.52 -3.68 -6.47
N LEU A 41 1.31 -3.04 -7.34
CA LEU A 41 0.93 -1.79 -8.00
C LEU A 41 -0.38 -1.93 -8.78
N GLY A 42 -0.59 -3.03 -9.51
CA GLY A 42 -1.84 -3.30 -10.21
C GLY A 42 -3.06 -3.34 -9.27
N LYS A 43 -2.92 -3.91 -8.07
CA LYS A 43 -3.99 -3.91 -7.07
C LYS A 43 -4.32 -2.50 -6.56
N TRP A 44 -3.31 -1.64 -6.37
CA TRP A 44 -3.51 -0.23 -6.05
C TRP A 44 -4.28 0.50 -7.15
N LEU A 45 -3.83 0.34 -8.40
CA LEU A 45 -4.43 1.02 -9.56
C LEU A 45 -5.87 0.55 -9.85
N THR A 46 -6.23 -0.66 -9.42
CA THR A 46 -7.58 -1.24 -9.62
C THR A 46 -8.48 -1.09 -8.40
N GLY A 47 -8.03 -0.41 -7.34
CA GLY A 47 -8.84 -0.20 -6.13
C GLY A 47 -9.12 -1.49 -5.33
N GLN A 48 -8.29 -2.53 -5.47
CA GLN A 48 -8.48 -3.79 -4.76
C GLN A 48 -8.06 -3.72 -3.27
N TYR A 49 -7.34 -2.68 -2.87
CA TYR A 49 -7.00 -2.46 -1.47
C TYR A 49 -8.13 -1.69 -0.78
N VAL A 50 -8.72 -2.32 0.24
CA VAL A 50 -9.82 -1.77 1.02
C VAL A 50 -9.37 -1.65 2.47
N ILE A 51 -9.56 -0.46 3.06
CA ILE A 51 -9.41 -0.26 4.50
C ILE A 51 -10.80 -0.48 5.11
N PRO A 52 -10.98 -1.51 5.96
CA PRO A 52 -12.27 -1.73 6.59
C PRO A 52 -12.62 -0.53 7.49
N GLY A 53 -13.71 0.15 7.16
CA GLY A 53 -14.27 1.23 7.96
C GLY A 53 -15.40 0.74 8.87
N ARG A 54 -15.77 1.54 9.87
CA ARG A 54 -17.07 1.41 10.52
C ARG A 54 -18.14 1.66 9.46
N ALA A 55 -19.25 0.91 9.51
CA ALA A 55 -20.41 1.21 8.66
C ALA A 55 -20.79 2.68 8.86
N VAL A 56 -20.77 3.43 7.76
CA VAL A 56 -21.35 4.77 7.73
C VAL A 56 -22.85 4.57 7.75
N GLU A 57 -23.49 4.88 8.87
CA GLU A 57 -24.94 5.07 8.89
C GLU A 57 -25.22 6.23 7.92
N GLU A 58 -26.03 6.00 6.89
CA GLU A 58 -26.43 7.06 5.95
C GLU A 58 -27.31 8.08 6.69
N THR A 59 -26.68 9.06 7.36
CA THR A 59 -27.33 10.31 7.69
C THR A 59 -27.10 11.27 6.54
N ASP A 60 -28.16 11.52 5.78
CA ASP A 60 -28.28 12.59 4.80
C ASP A 60 -28.00 13.95 5.48
N SER A 61 -26.79 14.48 5.30
CA SER A 61 -26.37 15.85 5.62
C SER A 61 -24.98 16.04 4.97
N GLU A 62 -24.70 16.97 4.07
CA GLU A 62 -25.03 18.39 4.13
C GLU A 62 -24.76 19.02 2.75
N ALA A 63 -25.80 19.51 2.06
CA ALA A 63 -25.61 20.61 1.11
C ALA A 63 -25.34 21.88 1.95
N PRO A 64 -24.30 22.67 1.64
CA PRO A 64 -23.95 23.83 2.46
C PRO A 64 -25.13 24.80 2.53
N PRO A 65 -25.47 25.35 3.73
CA PRO A 65 -26.57 26.32 3.83
C PRO A 65 -26.24 27.56 3.00
N SER A 66 -27.15 27.95 2.11
CA SER A 66 -27.03 29.20 1.36
C SER A 66 -27.14 30.39 2.33
N PRO A 67 -26.31 31.44 2.18
CA PRO A 67 -26.49 32.67 2.93
C PRO A 67 -27.83 33.30 2.51
N GLN A 68 -28.79 33.37 3.42
CA GLN A 68 -29.99 34.18 3.24
C GLN A 68 -29.75 35.55 3.88
N ASP A 69 -29.64 36.56 3.03
CA ASP A 69 -29.68 37.97 3.40
C ASP A 69 -30.95 38.26 4.22
N LYS A 70 -30.79 38.92 5.38
CA LYS A 70 -31.89 39.60 6.08
C LYS A 70 -31.47 41.04 6.33
N GLU A 71 -32.36 41.92 5.88
CA GLU A 71 -32.37 43.38 5.88
C GLU A 71 -32.22 44.04 7.26
#